data_AF-A0A538E3F6-F1
#
_entry.id   AF-A0A538E3F6-F1
#
_cell.length_a   1.000
_cell.length_b   1.000
_cell.length_c   1.000
_cell.angle_alpha   90.00
_cell.angle_beta   90.00
_cell.angle_gamma   90.00
#
_symmetry.space_group_name_H-M   'P 1'
#
loop_
_entity.id
_entity.type
_entity.pdbx_description
1 polymer ?
#
loop_
_entity_poly.entity_id
_entity_poly.type
_entity_poly.pdbx_seq_one_letter_code
_entity_poly.pdbx_strand_id
1 'polypeptide(L)'
;MTSQETAEPVHVLVWAEHVEDQSNPAVREIYPATMHETIAEALRRILRPDVPATTATFHDPHQGLDADRLNATDVLIWWSHLIDDRIDDEAAERVRHRVLDGMGLIVLHSGSLSKAFRGLMGTRCTFM
;
A
#
# COMPACT_ATOMS: atom_id res chain seq x y z
N MET A 1 -29.83 -3.59 -24.93
CA MET A 1 -28.85 -4.51 -24.33
C MET A 1 -27.52 -3.82 -24.41
N THR A 2 -27.18 -3.05 -23.38
CA THR A 2 -25.92 -2.32 -23.30
C THR A 2 -24.85 -3.35 -22.95
N SER A 3 -23.95 -3.63 -23.90
CA SER A 3 -22.77 -4.44 -23.64
C SER A 3 -22.00 -3.79 -22.49
N GLN A 4 -21.97 -4.45 -21.33
CA GLN A 4 -20.99 -4.09 -20.30
C GLN A 4 -19.62 -4.46 -20.86
N GLU A 5 -18.87 -3.46 -21.26
CA GLU A 5 -17.44 -3.57 -21.52
C GLU A 5 -16.79 -4.06 -20.22
N THR A 6 -16.37 -5.32 -20.20
CA THR A 6 -15.70 -5.91 -19.04
C THR A 6 -14.28 -5.37 -19.03
N ALA A 7 -14.10 -4.18 -18.42
CA ALA A 7 -12.77 -3.70 -18.07
C ALA A 7 -12.05 -4.78 -17.25
N GLU A 8 -10.76 -5.00 -17.53
CA GLU A 8 -9.96 -5.97 -16.79
C GLU A 8 -10.05 -5.70 -15.27
N PRO A 9 -10.01 -6.75 -14.43
CA PRO A 9 -10.11 -6.57 -12.99
C PRO A 9 -8.94 -5.72 -12.48
N VAL A 10 -9.24 -4.74 -11.63
CA VAL A 10 -8.22 -3.89 -11.02
C VAL A 10 -7.44 -4.69 -9.98
N HIS A 11 -6.11 -4.65 -10.02
CA HIS A 11 -5.25 -5.31 -9.06
C HIS A 11 -4.86 -4.36 -7.93
N VAL A 12 -5.28 -4.70 -6.70
CA VAL A 12 -5.03 -3.88 -5.51
C VAL A 12 -3.97 -4.53 -4.63
N LEU A 13 -2.95 -3.75 -4.28
CA LEU A 13 -1.93 -4.15 -3.30
C LEU A 13 -2.07 -3.29 -2.05
N VAL A 14 -2.24 -3.92 -0.89
CA VAL A 14 -2.22 -3.26 0.41
C VAL A 14 -0.87 -3.47 1.06
N TRP A 15 -0.06 -2.42 1.12
CA TRP A 15 1.26 -2.43 1.73
C TRP A 15 1.23 -1.82 3.13
N ALA A 16 1.84 -2.49 4.10
CA ALA A 16 2.03 -1.94 5.44
C ALA A 16 3.42 -2.21 6.00
N GLU A 17 3.93 -1.31 6.84
CA GLU A 17 5.18 -1.56 7.56
C GLU A 17 5.14 -2.79 8.48
N HIS A 18 3.96 -3.13 9.01
CA HIS A 18 3.76 -4.27 9.92
C HIS A 18 4.76 -4.31 11.09
N VAL A 19 4.97 -3.17 11.75
CA VAL A 19 5.88 -3.04 12.92
C VAL A 19 5.08 -2.80 14.20
N GLU A 20 4.19 -1.82 14.20
CA GLU A 20 3.47 -1.42 15.41
C GLU A 20 2.54 -2.52 15.94
N ASP A 21 1.87 -3.26 15.05
CA ASP A 21 1.05 -4.43 15.38
C ASP A 21 1.87 -5.68 15.76
N GLN A 22 3.18 -5.68 15.51
CA GLN A 22 4.10 -6.69 16.04
C GLN A 22 4.53 -6.36 17.47
N SER A 23 4.77 -5.09 17.79
CA SER A 23 5.36 -4.67 19.06
C SER A 23 4.36 -4.19 20.11
N ASN A 24 3.17 -3.72 19.74
CA ASN A 24 2.19 -3.12 20.65
C ASN A 24 0.97 -4.04 20.87
N PRO A 25 0.81 -4.64 22.07
CA PRO A 25 -0.31 -5.54 22.35
C PRO A 25 -1.69 -4.90 22.18
N ALA A 26 -1.84 -3.61 22.50
CA ALA A 26 -3.12 -2.90 22.34
C ALA A 26 -3.50 -2.75 20.86
N VAL A 27 -2.51 -2.59 19.98
CA VAL A 27 -2.74 -2.52 18.53
C VAL A 27 -3.13 -3.89 17.99
N ARG A 28 -2.49 -4.97 18.47
CA ARG A 28 -2.87 -6.35 18.11
C ARG A 28 -4.26 -6.72 18.59
N GLU A 29 -4.70 -6.21 19.74
CA GLU A 29 -6.07 -6.43 20.24
C GLU A 29 -7.11 -5.82 19.29
N ILE A 30 -6.82 -4.64 18.72
CA ILE A 30 -7.69 -3.97 17.75
C ILE A 30 -7.60 -4.61 16.36
N TYR A 31 -6.38 -4.97 15.93
CA TYR A 31 -6.08 -5.54 14.62
C TYR A 31 -5.49 -6.95 14.76
N PRO A 32 -6.29 -7.96 15.16
CA PRO A 32 -5.79 -9.31 15.38
C PRO A 32 -5.27 -9.96 14.10
N ALA A 33 -5.81 -9.55 12.94
CA ALA A 33 -5.37 -10.00 11.63
C ALA A 33 -4.23 -9.15 11.05
N THR A 34 -3.74 -8.11 11.75
CA THR A 34 -2.91 -6.99 11.24
C THR A 34 -3.71 -5.91 10.49
N MET A 35 -3.15 -4.71 10.38
CA MET A 35 -3.81 -3.59 9.70
C MET A 35 -3.97 -3.80 8.19
N HIS A 36 -2.95 -4.35 7.51
CA HIS A 36 -2.99 -4.58 6.07
C HIS A 36 -4.00 -5.66 5.69
N GLU A 37 -4.07 -6.77 6.42
CA GLU A 37 -5.10 -7.79 6.17
C GLU A 37 -6.49 -7.27 6.53
N THR A 38 -6.65 -6.49 7.59
CA THR A 38 -7.95 -5.89 7.93
C THR A 38 -8.50 -5.06 6.75
N ILE A 39 -7.63 -4.28 6.10
CA ILE A 39 -7.99 -3.51 4.90
C ILE A 39 -8.24 -4.46 3.72
N ALA A 40 -7.35 -5.41 3.45
CA ALA A 40 -7.48 -6.32 2.32
C ALA A 40 -8.74 -7.20 2.41
N GLU A 41 -9.08 -7.74 3.59
CA GLU A 41 -10.32 -8.48 3.84
C GLU A 41 -11.56 -7.63 3.59
N ALA A 42 -11.55 -6.36 4.04
CA ALA A 42 -12.65 -5.44 3.76
C ALA A 42 -12.80 -5.21 2.26
N LEU A 43 -11.70 -5.00 1.52
CA LEU A 43 -11.71 -4.84 0.07
C LEU A 43 -12.23 -6.08 -0.64
N ARG A 44 -11.74 -7.28 -0.29
CA ARG A 44 -12.22 -8.56 -0.84
C ARG A 44 -13.74 -8.75 -0.65
N ARG A 45 -14.32 -8.18 0.41
CA ARG A 45 -15.76 -8.26 0.69
C ARG A 45 -16.61 -7.24 -0.07
N ILE A 46 -16.10 -6.02 -0.28
CA ILE A 46 -16.89 -4.93 -0.90
C ILE A 46 -16.69 -4.83 -2.40
N LEU A 47 -15.54 -5.30 -2.91
CA LEU A 47 -15.22 -5.31 -4.34
C LEU A 47 -15.78 -6.57 -5.00
N ARG A 48 -15.79 -6.58 -6.33
CA ARG A 48 -16.22 -7.77 -7.07
C ARG A 48 -15.24 -8.92 -6.84
N PRO A 49 -15.69 -10.19 -6.87
CA PRO A 49 -14.82 -11.36 -6.60
C PRO A 49 -13.62 -11.51 -7.55
N ASP A 50 -13.70 -10.91 -8.74
CA ASP A 50 -12.63 -10.90 -9.75
C ASP A 50 -11.53 -9.88 -9.44
N VAL A 51 -11.72 -8.96 -8.49
CA VAL A 51 -10.73 -7.93 -8.12
C VAL A 51 -9.80 -8.48 -7.02
N PRO A 52 -8.55 -8.85 -7.35
CA PRO A 52 -7.62 -9.34 -6.34
C PRO A 52 -7.17 -8.19 -5.44
N ALA A 53 -7.31 -8.39 -4.13
CA ALA A 53 -6.68 -7.55 -3.11
C ALA A 53 -5.64 -8.38 -2.35
N THR A 54 -4.37 -8.12 -2.62
CA THR A 54 -3.22 -8.79 -2.01
C THR A 54 -2.55 -7.89 -0.98
N THR A 55 -1.65 -8.47 -0.19
CA THR A 55 -0.92 -7.76 0.85
C THR A 55 0.58 -7.91 0.67
N ALA A 56 1.32 -6.92 1.17
CA ALA A 56 2.76 -6.94 1.26
C ALA A 56 3.20 -6.19 2.51
N THR A 57 4.36 -6.56 3.04
CA THR A 57 4.92 -5.88 4.21
C THR A 57 6.38 -5.51 4.05
N PHE A 58 6.84 -4.59 4.90
CA PHE A 58 8.27 -4.26 5.02
C PHE A 58 9.17 -5.47 5.27
N HIS A 59 8.65 -6.54 5.89
CA HIS A 59 9.41 -7.75 6.21
C HIS A 59 9.53 -8.74 5.04
N ASP A 60 8.79 -8.51 3.96
CA ASP A 60 8.89 -9.33 2.76
C ASP A 60 10.22 -9.09 2.02
N PRO A 61 10.68 -10.03 1.17
CA PRO A 61 11.81 -9.80 0.27
C PRO A 61 11.64 -8.48 -0.51
N HIS A 62 12.72 -7.70 -0.63
CA HIS A 62 12.68 -6.38 -1.25
C HIS A 62 11.63 -5.43 -0.64
N GLN A 63 11.34 -5.59 0.66
CA GLN A 63 10.31 -4.85 1.39
C GLN A 63 8.91 -5.01 0.78
N GLY A 64 8.68 -6.07 -0.01
CA GLY A 64 7.42 -6.30 -0.71
C GLY A 64 7.15 -5.33 -1.86
N LEU A 65 8.17 -4.61 -2.34
CA LEU A 65 8.09 -3.56 -3.37
C LEU A 65 8.98 -3.87 -4.57
N ASP A 66 9.07 -5.14 -4.94
CA ASP A 66 9.78 -5.58 -6.15
C ASP A 66 9.10 -5.08 -7.44
N ALA A 67 9.87 -4.99 -8.52
CA ALA A 67 9.39 -4.43 -9.77
C ALA A 67 8.25 -5.23 -10.39
N ASP A 68 8.31 -6.56 -10.34
CA ASP A 68 7.29 -7.42 -10.95
C ASP A 68 5.95 -7.25 -10.24
N ARG A 69 5.97 -7.20 -8.90
CA ARG A 69 4.76 -6.95 -8.10
C ARG A 69 4.15 -5.57 -8.38
N LEU A 70 4.97 -4.51 -8.41
CA LEU A 70 4.47 -3.16 -8.70
C LEU A 70 4.01 -2.99 -10.16
N ASN A 71 4.57 -3.76 -11.10
CA ASN A 71 4.11 -3.79 -12.48
C ASN A 71 2.75 -4.48 -12.63
N ALA A 72 2.46 -5.45 -11.77
CA ALA A 72 1.18 -6.15 -11.72
C ALA A 72 0.14 -5.47 -10.80
N THR A 73 0.45 -4.30 -10.24
CA THR A 73 -0.42 -3.54 -9.34
C THR A 73 -0.99 -2.32 -10.06
N ASP A 74 -2.31 -2.17 -10.03
CA ASP A 74 -3.01 -1.00 -10.55
C ASP A 74 -3.21 0.06 -9.46
N VAL A 75 -3.49 -0.36 -8.23
CA VAL A 75 -3.67 0.53 -7.08
C VAL A 75 -2.87 0.03 -5.89
N LEU A 76 -1.94 0.86 -5.41
CA LEU A 76 -1.21 0.65 -4.18
C LEU A 76 -1.88 1.41 -3.03
N ILE A 77 -2.23 0.71 -1.96
CA ILE A 77 -2.67 1.29 -0.70
C ILE A 77 -1.51 1.22 0.28
N TRP A 78 -1.17 2.35 0.89
CA TRP A 78 0.04 2.51 1.69
C TRP A 78 -0.27 2.90 3.14
N TRP A 79 0.26 2.12 4.08
CA TRP A 79 0.27 2.46 5.50
C TRP A 79 1.69 2.34 6.11
N SER A 80 2.21 3.42 6.68
CA SER A 80 3.47 3.43 7.44
C SER A 80 3.43 4.46 8.56
N HIS A 81 4.31 4.30 9.56
CA HIS A 81 4.42 5.18 10.72
C HIS A 81 5.83 5.19 11.32
N LEU A 82 6.35 4.05 11.78
CA LEU A 82 7.53 3.98 12.65
C LEU A 82 8.85 3.85 11.89
N ILE A 83 8.81 3.41 10.62
CA ILE A 83 10.01 2.97 9.91
C ILE A 83 10.23 3.65 8.55
N ASP A 84 9.65 4.83 8.32
CA ASP A 84 9.78 5.53 7.04
C ASP A 84 11.25 5.71 6.59
N ASP A 85 12.17 5.96 7.54
CA ASP A 85 13.60 6.10 7.24
C ASP A 85 14.28 4.79 6.81
N ARG A 86 13.71 3.63 7.18
CA ARG A 86 14.23 2.29 6.86
C ARG A 86 13.74 1.75 5.52
N ILE A 87 12.76 2.40 4.90
CA ILE A 87 12.30 2.05 3.56
C ILE A 87 13.39 2.43 2.57
N ASP A 88 13.76 1.52 1.68
CA ASP A 88 14.87 1.73 0.75
C ASP A 88 14.53 2.88 -0.22
N ASP A 89 15.49 3.77 -0.45
CA ASP A 89 15.29 4.90 -1.38
C ASP A 89 14.95 4.40 -2.79
N GLU A 90 15.56 3.30 -3.22
CA GLU A 90 15.25 2.66 -4.50
C GLU A 90 13.79 2.14 -4.55
N ALA A 91 13.29 1.57 -3.45
CA ALA A 91 11.91 1.09 -3.38
C ALA A 91 10.93 2.27 -3.42
N ALA A 92 11.21 3.35 -2.70
CA ALA A 92 10.40 4.57 -2.71
C ALA A 92 10.37 5.23 -4.10
N GLU A 93 11.51 5.32 -4.79
CA GLU A 93 11.58 5.84 -6.16
C GLU A 93 10.86 4.93 -7.17
N ARG A 94 10.92 3.60 -6.99
CA ARG A 94 10.17 2.66 -7.82
C ARG A 94 8.66 2.88 -7.70
N VAL A 95 8.16 3.04 -6.47
CA VAL A 95 6.74 3.38 -6.23
C VAL A 95 6.40 4.71 -6.88
N ARG A 96 7.23 5.75 -6.68
CA ARG A 96 7.03 7.07 -7.29
C ARG A 96 6.96 7.01 -8.81
N HIS A 97 7.89 6.31 -9.47
CA HIS A 97 7.87 6.13 -10.92
C HIS A 97 6.59 5.42 -11.38
N ARG A 98 6.21 4.31 -10.73
CA ARG A 98 4.98 3.58 -11.08
C ARG A 98 3.73 4.44 -10.95
N VAL A 99 3.68 5.31 -9.94
CA VAL A 99 2.57 6.28 -9.78
C VAL A 99 2.56 7.31 -10.90
N LEU A 100 3.73 7.86 -11.26
CA LEU A 100 3.84 8.79 -12.39
C LEU A 100 3.50 8.13 -13.74
N ASP A 101 3.72 6.82 -13.87
CA ASP A 101 3.36 6.00 -15.02
C ASP A 101 1.87 5.56 -15.02
N GLY A 102 1.08 5.96 -14.01
CA GLY A 102 -0.37 5.77 -13.97
C GLY A 102 -0.90 4.80 -12.91
N MET A 103 -0.04 4.19 -12.09
CA MET A 103 -0.49 3.39 -10.94
C MET A 103 -1.18 4.30 -9.91
N GLY A 104 -2.37 3.91 -9.44
CA GLY A 104 -3.06 4.61 -8.36
C GLY A 104 -2.34 4.46 -7.03
N LEU A 105 -2.36 5.50 -6.20
CA LEU A 105 -1.81 5.48 -4.84
C LEU A 105 -2.81 6.05 -3.84
N ILE A 106 -3.12 5.26 -2.81
CA ILE A 106 -3.93 5.69 -1.65
C ILE A 106 -3.02 5.67 -0.42
N VAL A 107 -2.69 6.86 0.10
CA VAL A 107 -1.86 7.00 1.30
C VAL A 107 -2.73 7.21 2.52
N LEU A 108 -2.51 6.40 3.57
CA LEU A 108 -3.32 6.42 4.78
C LEU A 108 -2.56 7.02 5.96
N HIS A 109 -3.20 7.96 6.66
CA HIS A 109 -2.77 8.50 7.95
C HIS A 109 -1.30 9.00 7.97
N SER A 110 -0.47 8.39 8.81
CA SER A 110 0.95 8.69 8.99
C SER A 110 1.80 8.37 7.75
N GLY A 111 1.27 7.58 6.80
CA GLY A 111 1.93 7.31 5.52
C GLY A 111 2.15 8.58 4.69
N SER A 112 1.50 9.69 5.03
CA SER A 112 1.79 11.02 4.44
C SER A 112 3.22 11.51 4.71
N LEU A 113 3.94 10.91 5.67
CA LEU A 113 5.36 11.21 5.93
C LEU A 113 6.32 10.27 5.17
N SER A 114 5.79 9.25 4.48
CA SER A 114 6.59 8.28 3.74
C SER A 114 7.45 8.92 2.66
N LYS A 115 8.62 8.32 2.38
CA LYS A 115 9.54 8.75 1.32
C LYS A 115 8.85 8.84 -0.03
N ALA A 116 8.04 7.83 -0.38
CA ALA A 116 7.30 7.77 -1.64
C ALA A 116 6.33 8.95 -1.78
N PHE A 117 5.53 9.23 -0.75
CA PHE A 117 4.55 10.32 -0.80
C PHE A 117 5.22 11.70 -0.81
N ARG A 118 6.24 11.92 0.02
CA ARG A 118 7.00 13.18 0.04
C ARG A 118 7.69 13.45 -1.31
N GLY A 119 8.24 12.41 -1.94
CA GLY A 119 8.82 12.49 -3.27
C GLY A 119 7.82 12.86 -4.37
N LEU A 120 6.55 12.46 -4.23
CA LEU A 120 5.46 12.86 -5.13
C LEU A 120 4.98 14.30 -4.87
N MET A 121 4.84 14.69 -3.61
CA MET A 121 4.30 16.01 -3.24
C MET A 121 5.31 17.14 -3.37
N GLY A 122 6.62 16.85 -3.29
CA GLY A 122 7.67 17.88 -3.32
C GLY A 122 7.69 18.79 -2.09
N THR A 123 7.06 18.37 -0.98
CA THR A 123 7.02 19.10 0.28
C THR A 123 7.42 18.21 1.45
N ARG A 124 7.45 18.77 2.67
CA ARG A 124 7.72 17.98 3.88
C ARG A 124 6.53 17.13 4.31
N CYS A 125 5.31 17.45 3.87
CA CYS A 125 4.06 16.77 4.27
C CYS A 125 3.83 16.71 5.79
N THR A 126 4.49 17.58 6.56
CA THR A 126 4.34 17.70 8.01
C THR A 126 3.39 18.83 8.36
N PHE A 127 2.62 18.68 9.43
CA PHE A 127 1.96 19.83 10.06
C PHE A 127 3.05 20.70 10.69
N MET A 128 2.99 22.01 10.41
CA MET A 128 3.98 23.00 10.86
C MET A 128 3.99 23.15 12.38
#